data_AF-A0A410UMT7-F1
#
_entry.id   AF-A0A410UMT7-F1
#
_cell.length_a   1.000
_cell.length_b   1.000
_cell.length_c   1.000
_cell.angle_alpha   90.00
_cell.angle_beta   90.00
_cell.angle_gamma   90.00
#
_symmetry.space_group_name_H-M   'P 1'
#
loop_
_entity.id
_entity.type
_entity.pdbx_description
1 polymer ?
#
loop_
_entity_poly.entity_id
_entity_poly.type
_entity_poly.pdbx_seq_one_letter_code
_entity_poly.pdbx_strand_id
1 'polypeptide(L)' 'MVPALLHDDVKLAEIGFQSLDISEAAMLVEDEIGRELNFDAAPMRQMETVGALLDFFLQQIAQVPAHG' A
#
# COMPACT_ATOMS: atom_id res chain seq x y z
N MET A 1 19.70 -2.22 12.00
CA MET A 1 19.53 -3.62 11.55
C MET A 1 18.25 -3.63 10.75
N VAL A 2 18.32 -3.69 9.43
CA VAL A 2 17.11 -3.88 8.61
C VAL A 2 16.67 -5.32 8.88
N PRO A 3 15.41 -5.59 9.27
CA PRO A 3 14.98 -6.97 9.49
C PRO A 3 15.15 -7.76 8.18
N ALA A 4 15.17 -9.09 8.31
CA ALA A 4 15.09 -10.00 7.17
C ALA A 4 14.05 -9.50 6.16
N LEU A 5 14.36 -9.60 4.86
CA LEU A 5 13.49 -9.21 3.76
C LEU A 5 12.04 -9.59 4.09
N LEU A 6 11.16 -8.59 4.19
CA LEU A 6 9.73 -8.82 4.36
C LEU A 6 9.24 -9.62 3.16
N HIS A 7 8.57 -10.73 3.41
CA HIS A 7 7.94 -11.54 2.38
C HIS A 7 6.49 -11.10 2.18
N ASP A 8 5.97 -11.28 0.97
CA ASP A 8 4.63 -10.82 0.58
C ASP A 8 3.49 -11.50 1.36
N ASP A 9 3.76 -12.70 1.92
CA ASP A 9 2.82 -13.48 2.72
C ASP A 9 2.79 -13.07 4.21
N VAL A 10 3.73 -12.21 4.65
CA VAL A 10 3.77 -11.71 6.02
C VAL A 10 2.55 -10.87 6.31
N LYS A 11 1.86 -11.16 7.41
CA LYS A 11 0.69 -10.38 7.83
C LYS A 11 1.11 -9.03 8.38
N LEU A 12 0.40 -7.97 8.00
CA LEU A 12 0.63 -6.61 8.52
C LEU A 12 0.58 -6.58 10.06
N ALA A 13 -0.33 -7.35 10.66
CA ALA A 13 -0.45 -7.49 12.11
C ALA A 13 0.79 -8.12 12.78
N GLU A 14 1.52 -9.02 12.11
CA GLU A 14 2.71 -9.70 12.66
C GLU A 14 3.91 -8.76 12.79
N ILE A 15 3.95 -7.71 11.95
CA ILE A 15 4.99 -6.68 11.97
C ILE A 15 4.52 -5.39 12.68
N GLY A 16 3.33 -5.41 13.28
CA GLY A 16 2.77 -4.28 13.99
C GLY A 16 2.33 -3.13 13.10
N PHE A 17 2.12 -3.37 11.79
CA PHE A 17 1.68 -2.38 10.82
C PHE A 17 0.16 -2.17 10.96
N GLN A 18 -0.22 -0.99 11.43
CA GLN A 18 -1.59 -0.60 11.79
C GLN A 18 -2.23 0.27 10.71
N SER A 19 -3.52 0.60 10.89
CA SER A 19 -4.25 1.47 9.96
C SER A 19 -3.59 2.85 9.78
N LEU A 20 -2.95 3.39 10.82
CA LEU A 20 -2.20 4.65 10.71
C LEU A 20 -0.99 4.50 9.78
N ASP A 21 -0.24 3.40 9.91
CA ASP A 21 0.92 3.14 9.06
C ASP A 21 0.51 2.97 7.59
N ILE A 22 -0.67 2.39 7.32
CA ILE A 22 -1.26 2.32 5.98
C ILE A 22 -1.53 3.74 5.44
N SER A 23 -2.11 4.62 6.26
CA SER A 23 -2.36 6.01 5.86
C SER A 23 -1.07 6.79 5.64
N GLU A 24 -0.02 6.56 6.43
CA GLU A 24 1.29 7.18 6.23
C GLU A 24 1.96 6.69 4.94
N ALA A 25 1.95 5.39 4.68
CA ALA A 25 2.44 4.82 3.43
C ALA A 25 1.66 5.35 2.22
N ALA A 26 0.34 5.51 2.35
CA ALA A 26 -0.49 6.11 1.32
C ALA A 26 -0.05 7.55 1.00
N MET A 27 0.13 8.41 2.00
CA MET A 27 0.57 9.79 1.80
C MET A 27 1.94 9.86 1.12
N LEU A 28 2.87 8.97 1.46
CA LEU A 28 4.17 8.91 0.81
C LEU A 28 4.06 8.53 -0.68
N VAL A 29 3.18 7.58 -1.01
CA VAL A 29 2.93 7.19 -2.39
C VAL A 29 2.26 8.34 -3.15
N GLU A 30 1.26 9.00 -2.56
CA GLU A 30 0.54 10.14 -3.15
C GLU A 30 1.47 11.32 -3.47
N ASP A 31 2.41 11.62 -2.58
CA ASP A 31 3.45 12.64 -2.78
C ASP A 31 4.35 12.29 -3.98
N GLU A 32 4.80 11.03 -4.06
CA GLU A 32 5.66 10.55 -5.15
C GLU A 32 4.95 10.56 -6.52
N ILE A 33 3.67 10.18 -6.57
CA ILE A 33 2.90 10.12 -7.82
C ILE A 33 2.17 11.43 -8.15
N GLY A 34 2.17 12.41 -7.24
CA GLY A 34 1.53 13.71 -7.41
C GLY A 34 0.00 13.66 -7.50
N ARG A 35 -0.65 12.67 -6.90
CA ARG A 35 -2.12 12.55 -6.86
C ARG A 35 -2.61 11.69 -5.71
N GLU A 36 -3.88 11.88 -5.36
CA GLU A 36 -4.57 11.09 -4.34
C GLU A 36 -4.83 9.64 -4.82
N LEU A 37 -4.72 8.70 -3.89
CA LEU A 37 -5.11 7.30 -4.06
C LEU A 37 -6.59 7.15 -3.74
N ASN A 38 -7.29 6.27 -4.48
CA ASN A 38 -8.69 5.97 -4.17
C ASN A 38 -8.79 4.76 -3.22
N PHE A 39 -9.25 5.03 -2.00
CA PHE A 39 -9.47 4.06 -0.92
C PHE A 39 -10.93 3.58 -0.82
N ASP A 40 -11.57 3.28 -1.96
CA ASP A 40 -12.90 2.65 -1.93
C ASP A 40 -12.91 1.41 -1.03
N ALA A 41 -13.99 1.23 -0.26
CA ALA A 41 -14.02 0.32 0.90
C ALA A 41 -13.89 -1.19 0.57
N ALA A 42 -14.04 -1.57 -0.70
CA ALA A 42 -14.01 -2.97 -1.13
C ALA A 42 -12.58 -3.58 -1.13
N PRO A 43 -11.55 -2.94 -1.74
CA PRO A 43 -10.16 -3.40 -1.66
C PRO A 43 -9.55 -3.31 -0.24
N MET A 44 -9.99 -2.35 0.60
CA MET A 44 -9.41 -2.20 1.95
C MET A 44 -9.68 -3.38 2.90
N ARG A 45 -10.80 -4.09 2.73
CA ARG A 45 -11.16 -5.23 3.59
C ARG A 45 -10.28 -6.47 3.41
N GLN A 46 -9.42 -6.50 2.39
CA GLN A 46 -8.59 -7.67 2.04
C GLN A 46 -7.08 -7.42 2.22
N MET A 47 -6.67 -6.23 2.71
CA MET A 47 -5.27 -5.91 2.96
C MET A 47 -4.79 -6.53 4.29
N GLU A 48 -4.54 -7.84 4.28
CA GLU A 48 -4.02 -8.57 5.45
C GLU A 48 -2.51 -8.79 5.42
N THR A 49 -1.90 -8.81 4.22
CA THR A 49 -0.47 -9.10 4.04
C THR A 49 0.29 -7.96 3.39
N VAL A 50 1.62 -7.99 3.50
CA VAL A 50 2.52 -7.05 2.82
C VAL A 50 2.27 -7.06 1.31
N GLY A 51 2.14 -8.25 0.70
CA GLY A 51 1.86 -8.40 -0.73
C GLY A 51 0.54 -7.74 -1.13
N ALA A 52 -0.53 -7.96 -0.36
CA ALA A 52 -1.84 -7.35 -0.65
C ALA A 52 -1.79 -5.81 -0.59
N LEU A 53 -1.00 -5.24 0.33
CA LEU A 53 -0.79 -3.79 0.41
C LEU A 53 0.02 -3.26 -0.78
N LEU A 54 1.11 -3.96 -1.15
CA LEU A 54 1.93 -3.58 -2.32
C LEU A 54 1.13 -3.69 -3.62
N ASP A 55 0.36 -4.76 -3.80
CA ASP A 55 -0.51 -4.96 -4.95
C ASP A 55 -1.55 -3.84 -5.06
N PHE A 56 -2.13 -3.41 -3.93
CA PHE A 56 -3.02 -2.25 -3.91
C PHE A 56 -2.32 -1.00 -4.45
N PHE A 57 -1.14 -0.66 -3.92
CA PHE A 57 -0.41 0.52 -4.39
C PHE A 57 -0.02 0.41 -5.87
N LEU A 58 0.47 -0.75 -6.32
CA LEU A 58 0.82 -0.98 -7.72
C LEU A 58 -0.39 -0.86 -8.65
N GLN A 59 -1.55 -1.39 -8.26
CA GLN A 59 -2.80 -1.24 -9.01
C GLN A 59 -3.26 0.22 -9.08
N GLN A 60 -3.10 0.97 -7.99
CA GLN A 60 -3.38 2.40 -8.01
C GLN A 60 -2.42 3.10 -8.95
N ILE A 61 -1.11 2.90 -8.83
CA ILE A 61 -0.07 3.52 -9.68
C ILE A 61 -0.30 3.18 -11.16
N ALA A 62 -0.66 1.94 -11.49
CA ALA A 62 -0.89 1.50 -12.87
C ALA A 62 -2.12 2.14 -13.53
N GLN A 63 -3.07 2.69 -12.75
CA GLN A 63 -4.23 3.42 -13.29
C GLN A 63 -3.87 4.82 -13.84
N VAL A 64 -2.59 5.18 -13.90
CA VAL A 64 -2.12 6.41 -14.56
C VAL A 64 -2.60 6.44 -16.02
N PRO A 65 -3.48 7.38 -16.42
CA PRO A 65 -3.57 7.75 -17.82
C PRO A 65 -2.25 8.42 -18.15
N ALA A 66 -1.57 7.98 -19.22
CA ALA A 66 -0.42 8.68 -19.77
C ALA A 66 -0.82 10.15 -19.99
N HIS A 67 -0.34 11.04 -19.11
CA HIS A 67 -0.43 12.46 -19.40
C HIS A 67 0.63 12.71 -20.47
N GLY A 68 0.16 13.11 -21.65
CA GLY A 68 0.99 13.46 -22.80
C GLY A 68 1.79 14.73 -22.60
#